data_AF-A0A1D6Q5K0-F1
#
_entry.id   AF-A0A1D6Q5K0-F1
#
_cell.length_a   1.000
_cell.length_b   1.000
_cell.length_c   1.000
_cell.angle_alpha   90.00
_cell.angle_beta   90.00
_cell.angle_gamma   90.00
#
_symmetry.space_group_name_H-M   'P 1'
#
loop_
_entity.id
_entity.type
_entity.pdbx_description
1 polymer ?
#
loop_
_entity_poly.entity_id
_entity_poly.type
_entity_poly.pdbx_seq_one_letter_code
_entity_poly.pdbx_strand_id
1 'polypeptide(L)' 'MGTYLVQLICDDSNIFKWTALIKGPSETPYEGGVFQLAFAIPEQYPLLPPQVRFLTKTFHPNVHFKVRFVWIY' A
#
# COMPACT_ATOMS: atom_id res chain seq x y z
N MET A 1 16.79 7.33 -12.74
CA MET A 1 16.23 6.15 -12.04
C MET A 1 15.82 6.61 -10.66
N GLY A 2 14.56 7.01 -10.47
CA GLY A 2 14.07 7.50 -9.18
C GLY A 2 13.98 6.35 -8.17
N THR A 3 14.65 6.50 -7.03
CA THR A 3 14.64 5.51 -5.96
C THR A 3 13.26 5.52 -5.30
N TYR A 4 12.49 4.44 -5.46
CA TYR A 4 11.24 4.28 -4.73
C TYR A 4 11.55 4.05 -3.26
N LEU A 5 11.33 5.06 -2.42
CA LEU A 5 11.45 4.89 -0.98
C LEU A 5 10.18 4.22 -0.47
N VAL A 6 10.33 2.94 -0.13
CA VAL A 6 9.30 2.13 0.52
C VAL A 6 9.84 1.67 1.86
N GLN A 7 9.16 2.06 2.94
CA GLN A 7 9.45 1.57 4.29
C GLN A 7 8.34 0.62 4.71
N LEU A 8 8.70 -0.60 5.10
CA LEU A 8 7.79 -1.59 5.63
C LEU A 8 7.92 -1.68 7.15
N ILE A 9 6.79 -1.72 7.84
CA ILE A 9 6.69 -1.81 9.28
C ILE A 9 5.80 -3.01 9.57
N CYS A 10 6.35 -4.04 10.20
CA CYS A 10 5.59 -5.19 10.69
C CYS A 10 4.91 -4.82 12.01
N ASP A 11 3.73 -5.35 12.25
CA ASP A 11 3.11 -5.30 13.57
C ASP A 11 3.75 -6.35 14.49
N ASP A 12 4.23 -5.94 15.67
CA ASP A 12 4.91 -6.82 16.62
C ASP A 12 3.99 -7.89 17.22
N SER A 13 2.67 -7.66 17.19
CA SER A 13 1.66 -8.58 17.73
C SER A 13 1.07 -9.51 16.67
N ASN A 14 1.13 -9.14 15.40
CA ASN A 14 0.52 -9.87 14.31
C ASN A 14 1.31 -9.77 13.01
N ILE A 15 2.10 -10.80 12.71
CA ILE A 15 2.92 -10.90 11.49
C ILE A 15 2.12 -10.91 10.19
N PHE A 16 0.79 -11.03 10.23
CA PHE A 16 -0.07 -10.94 9.05
C PHE A 16 -0.52 -9.50 8.75
N LYS A 17 -0.15 -8.54 9.60
CA LYS A 17 -0.46 -7.11 9.41
C LYS A 17 0.81 -6.31 9.21
N TRP A 18 0.84 -5.57 8.11
CA TRP A 18 1.98 -4.72 7.77
C TRP A 18 1.51 -3.34 7.38
N THR A 19 2.31 -2.34 7.71
CA THR A 19 2.14 -0.97 7.23
C THR A 19 3.28 -0.63 6.30
N ALA A 20 2.97 -0.08 5.13
CA ALA A 20 3.98 0.49 4.25
C ALA A 20 3.84 2.01 4.19
N LEU A 21 4.97 2.69 4.07
CA LEU A 21 5.06 4.10 3.70
C LEU A 21 5.77 4.19 2.35
N ILE A 22 5.10 4.82 1.39
CA ILE A 22 5.61 5.01 0.03
C ILE A 22 5.77 6.50 -0.21
N LYS A 23 6.97 6.92 -0.59
CA LYS A 23 7.18 8.28 -1.09
C LYS A 23 6.75 8.35 -2.55
N GLY A 24 5.94 9.37 -2.88
CA GLY A 24 5.53 9.64 -4.24
C GLY A 24 6.74 9.86 -5.16
N PRO A 25 6.82 9.18 -6.31
CA PRO A 25 7.95 9.31 -7.21
C PRO A 25 8.04 10.73 -7.80
N SER A 26 9.26 11.19 -8.05
CA SER A 26 9.47 12.42 -8.80
C SER A 26 8.91 12.32 -10.21
N GLU A 27 8.54 13.47 -10.79
CA GLU A 27 7.95 13.59 -12.13
C GLU A 27 6.58 12.89 -12.24
N THR A 28 5.89 12.70 -11.11
CA THR A 28 4.50 12.24 -11.08
C THR A 28 3.63 13.23 -10.32
N PRO A 29 2.30 13.22 -10.51
CA PRO A 29 1.38 14.04 -9.71
C PRO A 29 1.43 13.77 -8.21
N TYR A 30 2.12 12.69 -7.80
CA TYR A 30 2.27 12.29 -6.41
C TYR A 30 3.59 12.76 -5.80
N GLU A 31 4.47 13.41 -6.58
CA GLU A 31 5.78 13.88 -6.13
C GLU A 31 5.68 14.69 -4.83
N GLY A 32 6.57 14.39 -3.89
CA GLY A 32 6.59 15.03 -2.56
C GLY A 32 5.55 14.47 -1.57
N GLY A 33 4.58 13.67 -2.03
CA GLY A 33 3.60 13.00 -1.18
C GLY A 33 4.17 11.80 -0.42
N VAL A 34 3.55 11.46 0.72
CA VAL A 34 3.81 10.22 1.46
C VAL A 34 2.49 9.46 1.62
N PHE A 35 2.46 8.23 1.13
CA PHE A 35 1.28 7.38 1.10
C PHE A 35 1.46 6.23 2.07
N GLN A 36 0.53 6.11 3.01
CA GLN A 36 0.49 4.99 3.94
C GLN A 36 -0.45 3.92 3.41
N LEU A 37 0.00 2.68 3.39
CA LEU A 37 -0.75 1.50 2.97
C LEU A 37 -0.80 0.49 4.12
N ALA A 38 -1.93 -0.19 4.25
CA ALA A 38 -2.10 -1.32 5.14
C ALA A 38 -2.21 -2.61 4.33
N PHE A 39 -1.49 -3.62 4.77
CA PHE A 39 -1.48 -4.97 4.22
C PHE A 39 -2.09 -5.91 5.25
N ALA A 40 -3.01 -6.75 4.80
CA ALA A 40 -3.55 -7.85 5.57
C ALA A 40 -3.32 -9.15 4.79
N ILE A 41 -2.47 -10.01 5.33
CA ILE A 41 -2.17 -11.31 4.78
C ILE A 41 -3.20 -12.30 5.33
N PRO A 42 -3.99 -12.99 4.49
CA PRO A 42 -4.92 -14.01 4.98
C PRO A 42 -4.15 -15.25 5.43
N GLU A 43 -4.72 -16.03 6.37
CA GLU A 43 -4.13 -17.31 6.80
C GLU A 43 -4.01 -18.32 5.65
N GLN A 44 -4.88 -18.20 4.63
CA GLN A 44 -4.86 -19.03 3.44
C GLN A 44 -3.79 -18.60 2.42
N TYR A 45 -2.95 -17.61 2.72
CA TYR A 45 -1.84 -17.25 1.83
C TYR A 45 -0.92 -18.48 1.63
N PRO A 46 -0.48 -18.80 0.39
CA PRO A 46 -0.60 -18.02 -0.86
C PRO A 46 -1.84 -18.31 -1.73
N LEU A 47 -2.77 -19.16 -1.30
CA LEU A 47 -3.98 -19.50 -2.07
C LEU A 47 -4.89 -18.28 -2.27
N LEU A 48 -4.98 -17.41 -1.26
CA LEU A 48 -5.62 -16.09 -1.36
C LEU A 48 -4.56 -14.98 -1.34
N PRO A 49 -4.66 -13.97 -2.21
CA PRO A 49 -3.71 -12.87 -2.24
C PRO A 49 -3.84 -11.98 -1.00
N PRO A 50 -2.76 -11.27 -0.61
CA PRO A 50 -2.82 -10.28 0.45
C PRO A 50 -3.74 -9.11 0.04
N GLN A 51 -4.49 -8.59 1.00
CA GLN A 51 -5.33 -7.43 0.79
C GLN A 51 -4.54 -6.15 1.07
N VAL A 52 -4.54 -5.23 0.12
CA VAL A 52 -3.82 -3.95 0.23
C VAL A 52 -4.80 -2.79 0.16
N ARG A 53 -4.66 -1.85 1.09
CA ARG A 53 -5.50 -0.67 1.18
C ARG A 53 -4.69 0.58 1.45
N PHE A 54 -4.97 1.64 0.69
CA PHE A 54 -4.44 2.97 0.97
C PHE A 54 -5.16 3.57 2.18
N LEU A 55 -4.38 3.93 3.20
CA LEU A 55 -4.86 4.70 4.36
C LEU A 55 -4.91 6.19 4.01
N THR A 56 -3.89 6.68 3.31
CA THR A 56 -3.90 8.02 2.71
C THR A 56 -4.95 8.09 1.61
N LYS A 57 -5.71 9.19 1.53
CA LYS A 57 -6.62 9.41 0.40
C LYS A 57 -5.79 9.70 -0.85
N THR A 58 -5.90 8.82 -1.83
CA THR A 58 -5.15 8.93 -3.09
C THR A 58 -6.12 8.81 -4.25
N PHE A 59 -5.88 9.59 -5.29
CA PHE A 59 -6.60 9.47 -6.56
C PHE A 59 -5.71 8.73 -7.55
N HIS A 60 -5.94 7.44 -7.75
CA HIS A 60 -5.17 6.60 -8.68
C HIS A 60 -6.13 5.64 -9.40
N PRO A 61 -5.97 5.36 -10.71
CA PRO A 61 -6.91 4.53 -11.47
C PRO A 61 -7.22 3.16 -10.83
N ASN A 62 -6.21 2.53 -10.24
CA ASN A 62 -6.31 1.20 -9.62
C ASN A 62 -6.68 1.24 -8.12
N VAL A 63 -7.01 2.42 -7.57
CA VAL A 63 -7.39 2.59 -6.17
C VAL A 63 -8.82 3.13 -6.12
N HIS A 64 -9.73 2.33 -5.56
CA HIS A 64 -11.11 2.77 -5.46
C HIS A 64 -11.24 3.96 -4.52
N PHE A 65 -11.73 5.11 -4.99
CA PHE A 65 -11.74 6.36 -4.22
C PHE A 65 -12.42 6.26 -2.83
N LYS A 66 -13.57 5.59 -2.74
CA LYS A 66 -14.31 5.41 -1.49
C LYS A 66 -13.69 4.40 -0.52
N VAL A 67 -13.44 3.17 -0.99
CA VAL A 67 -13.00 2.05 -0.14
C VAL A 67 -11.47 1.92 -0.03
N ARG A 68 -10.74 2.53 -0.97
CA ARG A 68 -9.27 2.63 -1.06
C ARG A 68 -8.54 1.30 -1.19
N PHE A 69 -9.24 0.25 -1.59
CA PHE A 69 -8.64 -1.02 -1.97
C PHE A 69 -7.94 -0.92 -3.31
N VAL A 70 -6.82 -1.64 -3.41
CA VAL A 70 -6.07 -1.84 -4.65
C VAL A 70 -6.61 -3.07 -5.35
N TRP A 71 -6.84 -2.97 -6.66
CA TRP A 71 -7.13 -4.12 -7.51
C TRP A 71 -5.89 -4.40 -8.36
N ILE A 72 -5.26 -5.55 -8.13
CA ILE A 72 -4.23 -6.13 -8.98
C ILE A 72 -4.91 -7.31 -9.69
N TYR A 73 -5.04 -7.21 -11.01
CA TYR A 73 -5.51 -8.30 -11.86
C TYR A 73 -4.44 -9.39 -11.98
#